data_AF-A0A8S3ZUE2-F1
#
_entry.id   AF-A0A8S3ZUE2-F1
#
_cell.length_a   1.000
_cell.length_b   1.000
_cell.length_c   1.000
_cell.angle_alpha   90.00
_cell.angle_beta   90.00
_cell.angle_gamma   90.00
#
_symmetry.space_group_name_H-M   'P 1'
#
loop_
_entity.id
_entity.type
_entity.pdbx_description
1 polymer ?
#
loop_
_entity_poly.entity_id
_entity_poly.type
_entity_poly.pdbx_seq_one_letter_code
_entity_poly.pdbx_strand_id
1 'polypeptide(L)'
;DHSIQGFSFAVFYIEYTAVLVSAVLQCFNTYIPDYKTSSPEESAAVLSKLTLWWTTRLVIQGYKHPLTESDIYPLNKSEKAATVVPAFISHLSPAVE
;
A
#
# COMPACT_ATOMS: atom_id res chain seq x y z
N ASP A 1 0.95 25.82 -37.44
CA ASP A 1 -0.14 25.24 -36.65
C ASP A 1 -0.05 23.72 -36.55
N HIS A 2 -0.02 22.99 -37.68
CA HIS A 2 0.08 21.52 -37.72
C HIS A 2 1.33 20.91 -37.04
N SER A 3 2.48 21.60 -37.09
CA SER A 3 3.72 21.15 -36.45
C SER A 3 3.68 21.18 -34.92
N ILE A 4 2.94 22.13 -34.34
CA ILE A 4 2.80 22.27 -32.88
C ILE A 4 1.87 21.20 -32.32
N GLN A 5 0.82 20.84 -33.07
CA GLN A 5 -0.12 19.78 -32.68
C GLN A 5 0.57 18.41 -32.57
N GLY A 6 1.41 18.04 -33.54
CA GLY A 6 2.16 16.78 -33.49
C GLY A 6 3.11 16.68 -32.29
N PHE A 7 3.75 17.80 -31.93
CA PHE A 7 4.63 17.87 -30.76
C PHE A 7 3.84 17.67 -29.44
N SER A 8 2.69 18.32 -29.29
CA SER A 8 1.85 18.15 -28.09
C SER A 8 1.35 16.72 -27.92
N PHE A 9 0.96 16.03 -29.01
CA PHE A 9 0.59 14.63 -28.94
C PHE A 9 1.76 13.74 -28.54
N ALA A 10 2.94 13.92 -29.14
CA ALA A 10 4.12 13.14 -28.81
C ALA A 10 4.52 13.30 -27.32
N VAL A 11 4.55 14.54 -26.81
CA VAL A 11 4.84 14.82 -25.40
C VAL A 11 3.78 14.18 -24.49
N PHE A 12 2.49 14.29 -24.83
CA PHE A 12 1.42 13.65 -24.06
C PHE A 12 1.60 12.14 -23.93
N TYR A 13 1.89 11.45 -25.04
CA TYR A 13 2.09 9.99 -25.01
C TYR A 13 3.37 9.60 -24.26
N ILE A 14 4.43 10.39 -24.34
CA ILE A 14 5.68 10.14 -23.59
C ILE A 14 5.44 10.31 -22.09
N GLU A 15 4.81 11.41 -21.66
CA GLU A 15 4.48 11.64 -20.25
C GLU A 15 3.52 10.56 -19.72
N TYR A 16 2.49 10.23 -20.50
CA TYR A 16 1.53 9.19 -20.13
C TYR A 16 2.20 7.81 -19.97
N THR A 17 3.06 7.42 -20.91
CA THR A 17 3.78 6.13 -20.81
C THR A 17 4.79 6.14 -19.66
N ALA A 18 5.49 7.24 -19.40
CA ALA A 18 6.38 7.37 -18.25
C ALA A 18 5.64 7.23 -16.91
N VAL A 19 4.44 7.81 -16.79
CA VAL A 19 3.56 7.65 -15.61
C VAL A 19 3.10 6.20 -15.47
N LEU A 20 2.67 5.55 -16.56
CA LEU A 20 2.27 4.14 -16.53
C LEU A 20 3.43 3.22 -16.13
N VAL A 21 4.63 3.44 -16.66
CA VAL A 21 5.82 2.67 -16.27
C VAL A 21 6.14 2.88 -14.80
N SER A 22 6.06 4.12 -14.30
CA SER A 22 6.28 4.42 -12.88
C SER A 22 5.24 3.74 -11.99
N ALA A 23 3.98 3.71 -12.41
CA ALA A 23 2.90 3.01 -11.71
C ALA A 23 3.13 1.49 -11.67
N VAL A 24 3.53 0.90 -12.81
CA VAL A 24 3.85 -0.53 -12.90
C VAL A 24 5.08 -0.88 -12.05
N LEU A 25 6.12 -0.05 -12.07
CA LEU A 25 7.30 -0.23 -11.21
C LEU A 25 6.96 -0.14 -9.73
N GLN A 26 6.06 0.77 -9.34
CA GLN A 26 5.54 0.85 -7.97
C GLN A 26 4.79 -0.43 -7.58
N CYS A 27 4.07 -1.09 -8.49
CA CYS A 27 3.47 -2.40 -8.20
C CYS A 27 4.52 -3.47 -7.87
N PHE A 28 5.68 -3.45 -8.53
CA PHE A 28 6.74 -4.45 -8.34
C PHE A 28 7.74 -4.12 -7.23
N ASN A 29 7.89 -2.84 -6.86
CA ASN A 29 8.83 -2.40 -5.82
C ASN A 29 8.34 -2.67 -4.39
N THR A 30 7.66 -3.80 -4.19
CA THR A 30 7.28 -4.26 -2.86
C THR A 30 8.52 -4.90 -2.22
N TYR A 31 9.34 -4.10 -1.54
CA TYR A 31 10.32 -4.62 -0.61
C TYR A 31 9.56 -5.29 0.53
N ILE A 32 9.73 -6.61 0.68
CA ILE A 32 9.12 -7.38 1.77
C ILE A 32 10.19 -7.49 2.86
N PRO A 33 10.21 -6.61 3.88
CA PRO A 33 11.01 -6.84 5.07
C PRO A 33 10.53 -8.12 5.76
N ASP A 34 11.36 -8.66 6.66
CA ASP A 34 11.10 -9.92 7.35
C ASP A 34 9.63 -10.06 7.81
N TYR A 35 8.93 -11.04 7.23
CA TYR A 35 7.50 -11.33 7.41
C TYR A 35 7.07 -11.56 8.88
N LYS A 36 8.03 -11.66 9.80
CA LYS A 36 7.82 -11.86 11.24
C LYS A 36 7.69 -10.56 12.04
N THR A 37 8.13 -9.42 11.51
CA THR A 37 8.32 -8.21 12.34
C THR A 37 7.43 -7.04 11.94
N SER A 38 6.99 -6.95 10.69
CA SER A 38 6.07 -5.89 10.23
C SER A 38 5.05 -6.40 9.21
N SER A 39 3.90 -5.72 9.17
CA SER A 39 2.90 -5.93 8.13
C SER A 39 3.48 -5.58 6.76
N PRO A 40 3.27 -6.41 5.71
CA PRO A 40 3.68 -6.08 4.36
C PRO A 40 2.91 -4.86 3.81
N GLU A 41 1.77 -4.53 4.43
CA GLU A 41 1.04 -3.29 4.16
C GLU A 41 1.93 -2.07 4.40
N GLU A 42 2.64 -1.97 5.52
CA GLU A 42 3.47 -0.80 5.86
C GLU A 42 4.52 -0.50 4.78
N SER A 43 5.18 -1.55 4.27
CA SER A 43 6.24 -1.51 3.25
C SER A 43 5.72 -1.55 1.81
N ALA A 44 4.43 -1.79 1.60
CA ALA A 44 3.85 -1.81 0.26
C ALA A 44 3.84 -0.41 -0.37
N ALA A 45 4.16 -0.35 -1.66
CA ALA A 45 4.00 0.87 -2.45
C ALA A 45 2.53 1.32 -2.47
N VAL A 46 2.30 2.63 -2.64
CA VAL A 46 0.96 3.25 -2.59
C VAL A 46 -0.05 2.56 -3.51
N LEU A 47 0.37 2.18 -4.72
CA LEU A 47 -0.51 1.46 -5.64
C LEU A 47 -0.80 0.03 -5.17
N SER A 48 0.19 -0.68 -4.62
CA SER A 48 -0.02 -2.02 -4.03
C SER A 48 -0.95 -1.97 -2.80
N LYS A 49 -0.87 -0.89 -2.01
CA LYS A 49 -1.84 -0.59 -0.94
C LYS A 49 -3.25 -0.37 -1.51
N LEU A 50 -3.37 0.45 -2.55
CA LEU A 50 -4.66 0.76 -3.18
C LEU A 50 -5.31 -0.47 -3.84
N THR A 51 -4.53 -1.29 -4.53
CA THR A 51 -5.01 -2.49 -5.22
C THR A 51 -5.05 -3.72 -4.32
N LEU A 52 -4.77 -3.58 -3.02
CA LEU A 52 -4.66 -4.66 -2.03
C LEU A 52 -3.76 -5.82 -2.47
N TRP A 53 -2.77 -5.54 -3.31
CA TRP A 53 -1.98 -6.58 -3.99
C TRP A 53 -1.10 -7.37 -3.01
N TRP A 54 -0.72 -6.73 -1.90
CA TRP A 54 0.03 -7.35 -0.80
C TRP A 54 -0.74 -8.53 -0.16
N THR A 55 -2.08 -8.55 -0.24
CA THR A 55 -2.91 -9.65 0.30
C THR A 55 -2.94 -10.89 -0.60
N THR A 56 -2.62 -10.75 -1.89
CA THR A 56 -2.69 -11.83 -2.89
C THR A 56 -1.86 -13.05 -2.47
N ARG A 57 -0.70 -12.84 -1.85
CA ARG A 57 0.15 -13.93 -1.32
C ARG A 57 -0.56 -14.73 -0.23
N LEU A 58 -1.23 -14.06 0.69
CA LEU A 58 -1.99 -14.66 1.78
C LEU A 58 -3.21 -15.42 1.24
N VAL A 59 -3.90 -14.86 0.24
CA VAL A 59 -5.02 -15.53 -0.44
C VAL A 59 -4.57 -16.82 -1.13
N ILE A 60 -3.44 -16.79 -1.86
CA ILE A 60 -2.88 -17.98 -2.52
C ILE A 60 -2.45 -19.03 -1.48
N GLN A 61 -1.85 -18.61 -0.37
CA GLN A 61 -1.44 -19.51 0.71
C GLN A 61 -2.64 -20.19 1.35
N GLY A 62 -3.70 -19.44 1.65
CA GLY A 62 -4.97 -19.97 2.16
C GLY A 62 -5.68 -20.94 1.24
N TYR A 63 -5.53 -20.74 -0.07
CA TYR A 63 -6.07 -21.65 -1.07
C TYR A 63 -5.33 -23.00 -1.05
N LYS A 64 -4.02 -23.00 -0.80
CA LYS A 64 -3.20 -24.23 -0.78
C LYS A 64 -3.22 -24.94 0.57
N HIS A 65 -3.23 -24.18 1.66
CA HIS A 65 -3.14 -24.68 3.03
C HIS A 65 -4.05 -23.86 3.95
N PRO A 66 -4.69 -24.47 4.96
CA PRO A 66 -5.46 -23.73 5.95
C PRO A 66 -4.52 -22.77 6.71
N LEU A 67 -4.85 -21.48 6.73
CA LEU A 67 -4.04 -20.49 7.43
C LEU A 67 -4.08 -20.74 8.94
N THR A 68 -2.91 -20.68 9.57
CA THR A 68 -2.79 -20.65 11.03
C THR A 68 -2.58 -19.21 11.51
N GLU A 69 -2.89 -18.90 12.76
CA GLU A 69 -2.67 -17.56 13.34
C GLU A 69 -1.22 -17.07 13.20
N SER A 70 -0.25 -18.00 13.14
CA SER A 70 1.17 -17.71 12.90
C SER A 70 1.49 -17.26 11.47
N ASP A 71 0.63 -17.57 10.50
CA ASP A 71 0.80 -17.18 9.09
C ASP A 71 0.19 -15.81 8.79
N ILE A 72 -0.58 -15.26 9.74
CA ILE A 72 -1.21 -13.95 9.62
C ILE A 72 -0.17 -12.87 9.94
N TYR A 73 -0.15 -11.82 9.12
CA TYR A 73 0.76 -10.70 9.34
C TYR A 73 0.46 -9.96 10.65
N PRO A 74 1.49 -9.52 11.38
CA PRO A 74 1.28 -8.75 12.60
C PRO A 74 0.64 -7.40 12.26
N LEU A 75 -0.30 -6.95 13.11
CA LEU A 75 -0.97 -5.67 12.94
C LEU A 75 0.03 -4.51 12.93
N ASN A 76 -0.21 -3.51 12.08
CA ASN A 76 0.61 -2.31 11.99
C ASN A 76 0.67 -1.62 13.37
N LYS A 77 1.85 -1.13 13.74
CA LYS A 77 2.09 -0.44 15.03
C LYS A 77 1.14 0.75 15.23
N SER A 78 0.83 1.47 14.14
CA SER A 78 -0.09 2.62 14.20
C SER A 78 -1.53 2.24 14.56
N GLU A 79 -1.95 1.02 14.23
CA GLU A 79 -3.33 0.55 14.40
C GLU A 79 -3.52 -0.28 15.67
N LYS A 80 -2.43 -0.52 16.42
CA LYS A 80 -2.52 -1.24 17.69
C LYS A 80 -3.29 -0.42 18.72
N ALA A 81 -4.08 -1.11 19.52
CA ALA A 81 -4.82 -0.52 20.64
C ALA A 81 -3.89 0.29 21.58
N ALA A 82 -2.65 -0.17 21.78
CA ALA A 82 -1.64 0.53 22.57
C ALA A 82 -1.34 1.97 22.08
N THR A 83 -1.56 2.25 20.80
CA THR A 83 -1.32 3.56 20.17
C THR A 83 -2.63 4.33 19.97
N VAL A 84 -3.70 3.65 19.54
CA VAL A 84 -5.00 4.29 19.24
C VAL A 84 -5.74 4.72 20.51
N VAL A 85 -5.73 3.90 21.56
CA VAL A 85 -6.48 4.18 22.80
C VAL A 85 -5.99 5.46 23.49
N PRO A 86 -4.68 5.68 23.69
CA PRO A 86 -4.19 6.93 24.28
C PRO A 86 -4.52 8.17 23.43
N ALA A 87 -4.40 8.07 22.11
CA ALA A 87 -4.74 9.16 21.20
C ALA A 87 -6.23 9.52 21.28
N PHE A 88 -7.11 8.51 21.26
CA PHE A 88 -8.55 8.70 21.41
C PHE A 88 -8.92 9.40 22.74
N ILE A 89 -8.37 8.92 23.86
CA ILE A 89 -8.63 9.51 25.19
C ILE A 89 -8.17 10.97 25.24
N SER A 90 -7.02 11.29 24.64
CA SER A 90 -6.50 12.66 24.61
C SER A 90 -7.43 13.64 23.90
N HIS A 91 -8.12 13.20 22.83
CA HIS A 91 -9.09 14.01 22.11
C HIS A 91 -10.45 14.09 22.80
N LEU A 92 -10.81 13.08 23.62
CA LEU A 92 -12.08 13.06 24.34
C LEU A 92 -12.06 13.91 25.61
N SER A 93 -10.90 14.01 26.28
CA SER A 93 -10.72 14.78 27.52
C SER A 93 -11.24 16.23 27.48
N PRO A 94 -11.02 17.05 26.44
CA PRO A 94 -11.52 18.44 26.40
C PRO A 94 -13.03 18.56 26.14
N ALA A 95 -13.73 17.48 25.78
CA ALA A 95 -15.16 17.47 25.50
C ALA A 95 -16.00 16.90 26.66
N VAL A 96 -15.35 16.42 27.72
CA VAL A 96 -15.97 15.83 28.91
C VAL A 96 -16.04 16.83 30.08
N GLU A 97 -15.49 18.03 29.93
CA GLU A 97 -15.55 19.14 30.90
C GLU A 97 -16.62 20.18 30.54
#